data_AF-A0A6A7AS75-F1
#
_entry.id   AF-A0A6A7AS75-F1
#
_cell.length_a   1.000
_cell.length_b   1.000
_cell.length_c   1.000
_cell.angle_alpha   90.00
_cell.angle_beta   90.00
_cell.angle_gamma   90.00
#
_symmetry.space_group_name_H-M   'P 1'
#
loop_
_entity.id
_entity.type
_entity.pdbx_description
1 polymer ?
#
loop_
_entity_poly.entity_id
_entity_poly.type
_entity_poly.pdbx_seq_one_letter_code
_entity_poly.pdbx_strand_id
1 'polypeptide(L)'
;MKFFFAIGAVVIGFSSLVNAAAIGTEHVQLTPITPGRANIERRQTAPSCTGVANGPNNRNCWTSGFTSSTDMYTSWPNTGVIRSYNLRIENTTCNPDGAGTRVCMLINGRTPGPTIVANWGDTIVSWLVGWYSFYV
;
A
#
# COMPACT_ATOMS: atom_id res chain seq x y z
N MET A 1 48.10 -70.09 -0.85
CA MET A 1 46.64 -70.24 -0.80
C MET A 1 46.14 -69.85 0.58
N LYS A 2 45.38 -68.75 0.67
CA LYS A 2 44.26 -68.50 1.62
C LYS A 2 43.97 -67.00 1.60
N PHE A 3 42.89 -66.67 0.89
CA PHE A 3 42.30 -65.34 0.74
C PHE A 3 41.62 -64.93 2.05
N PHE A 4 41.85 -63.70 2.51
CA PHE A 4 41.06 -63.05 3.55
C PHE A 4 39.93 -62.28 2.88
N PHE A 5 38.69 -62.77 3.02
CA PHE A 5 37.50 -62.03 2.64
C PHE A 5 37.10 -61.11 3.80
N ALA A 6 37.24 -59.80 3.62
CA ALA A 6 36.64 -58.80 4.49
C ALA A 6 35.15 -58.69 4.15
N ILE A 7 34.29 -59.02 5.11
CA ILE A 7 32.83 -58.87 4.99
C ILE A 7 32.51 -57.39 5.20
N GLY A 8 32.02 -56.74 4.13
CA GLY A 8 31.53 -55.37 4.17
C GLY A 8 30.24 -55.25 5.00
N ALA A 9 30.22 -54.29 5.92
CA ALA A 9 29.01 -53.88 6.60
C ALA A 9 28.21 -52.95 5.67
N VAL A 10 27.09 -53.44 5.14
CA VAL A 10 26.09 -52.62 4.46
C VAL A 10 25.11 -52.13 5.53
N VAL A 11 25.11 -50.82 5.78
CA VAL A 11 24.12 -50.16 6.63
C VAL A 11 22.80 -50.15 5.87
N ILE A 12 21.83 -50.93 6.34
CA ILE A 12 20.46 -50.93 5.82
C ILE A 12 19.82 -49.60 6.24
N GLY A 13 19.66 -48.69 5.30
CA GLY A 13 18.95 -47.44 5.51
C GLY A 13 17.49 -47.70 5.86
N PHE A 14 17.06 -47.19 7.01
CA PHE A 14 15.64 -47.10 7.37
C PHE A 14 14.90 -46.27 6.32
N SER A 15 14.04 -46.91 5.53
CA SER A 15 13.07 -46.19 4.69
C SER A 15 11.97 -45.61 5.59
N SER A 16 11.89 -44.30 5.67
CA SER A 16 10.75 -43.62 6.28
C SER A 16 9.51 -43.87 5.44
N LEU A 17 8.48 -44.50 6.02
CA LEU A 17 7.14 -44.56 5.44
C LEU A 17 6.59 -43.12 5.39
N VAL A 18 6.43 -42.59 4.18
CA VAL A 18 5.68 -41.35 3.94
C VAL A 18 4.19 -41.66 3.99
N ASN A 19 3.52 -41.24 5.07
CA ASN A 19 2.06 -41.23 5.10
C ASN A 19 1.56 -40.07 4.24
N ALA A 20 1.11 -40.35 3.02
CA ALA A 20 0.35 -39.40 2.24
C ALA A 20 -1.09 -39.35 2.76
N ALA A 21 -1.50 -38.23 3.37
CA ALA A 21 -2.91 -37.96 3.59
C ALA A 21 -3.49 -37.38 2.29
N ALA A 22 -4.59 -37.96 1.80
CA ALA A 22 -5.32 -37.40 0.67
C ALA A 22 -5.93 -36.04 1.04
N ILE A 23 -5.74 -35.03 0.19
CA ILE A 23 -6.42 -33.74 0.34
C ILE A 23 -7.91 -33.98 0.08
N GLY A 24 -8.75 -33.71 1.08
CA GLY A 24 -10.20 -33.81 0.93
C GLY A 24 -10.70 -32.84 -0.14
N THR A 25 -11.48 -33.34 -1.09
CA THR A 25 -12.11 -32.50 -2.11
C THR A 25 -13.30 -31.80 -1.46
N GLU A 26 -13.18 -30.54 -1.08
CA GLU A 26 -14.35 -29.74 -0.72
C GLU A 26 -15.13 -29.39 -1.99
N HIS A 27 -16.39 -29.80 -2.04
CA HIS A 27 -17.31 -29.36 -3.09
C HIS A 27 -17.54 -27.87 -2.92
N VAL A 28 -16.98 -27.05 -3.83
CA VAL A 28 -17.28 -25.63 -3.92
C VAL A 28 -18.75 -25.48 -4.31
N GLN A 29 -19.61 -25.30 -3.31
CA GLN A 29 -21.02 -25.01 -3.51
C GLN A 29 -21.14 -23.55 -3.97
N LEU A 30 -21.27 -23.35 -5.28
CA LEU A 30 -21.49 -22.05 -5.88
C LEU A 30 -22.89 -21.54 -5.49
N THR A 31 -22.94 -20.56 -4.59
CA THR A 31 -24.18 -19.85 -4.26
C THR A 31 -24.66 -19.01 -5.47
N PRO A 32 -25.96 -19.02 -5.81
CA PRO A 32 -26.47 -18.27 -6.96
C PRO A 32 -26.23 -16.76 -6.81
N ILE A 33 -25.61 -16.16 -7.84
CA ILE A 33 -25.39 -14.72 -7.97
C ILE A 33 -26.75 -14.05 -8.21
N THR A 34 -27.32 -13.44 -7.16
CA THR A 34 -28.41 -12.48 -7.34
C THR A 34 -27.82 -11.18 -7.90
N PRO A 35 -28.34 -10.62 -9.00
CA PRO A 35 -27.86 -9.35 -9.54
C PRO A 35 -28.45 -8.19 -8.70
N GLY A 36 -28.04 -8.11 -7.45
CA GLY A 36 -28.19 -6.92 -6.61
C GLY A 36 -26.82 -6.28 -6.46
N ARG A 37 -26.74 -4.94 -6.51
CA ARG A 37 -25.53 -4.17 -6.17
C ARG A 37 -25.15 -4.34 -4.70
N ALA A 38 -24.72 -5.54 -4.31
CA ALA A 38 -24.43 -5.91 -2.93
C ALA A 38 -23.16 -6.74 -2.85
N ASN A 39 -22.11 -6.33 -3.59
CA ASN A 39 -20.76 -6.90 -3.45
C ASN A 39 -19.70 -5.80 -3.62
N ILE A 40 -19.87 -4.67 -2.93
CA ILE A 40 -18.70 -4.07 -2.27
C ILE A 40 -18.74 -4.71 -0.89
N GLU A 41 -17.71 -5.49 -0.57
CA GLU A 41 -17.52 -6.10 0.75
C GLU A 41 -17.94 -5.09 1.82
N ARG A 42 -18.86 -5.48 2.73
CA ARG A 42 -19.24 -4.61 3.84
C ARG A 42 -17.95 -4.25 4.55
N ARG A 43 -17.56 -2.97 4.47
CA ARG A 43 -16.34 -2.50 5.11
C ARG A 43 -16.39 -2.97 6.55
N GLN A 44 -15.41 -3.79 6.94
CA GLN A 44 -15.41 -4.43 8.25
C GLN A 44 -15.71 -3.38 9.29
N THR A 45 -16.64 -3.63 10.20
CA THR A 45 -17.01 -2.64 11.22
C THR A 45 -15.76 -2.34 12.03
N ALA A 46 -15.16 -1.17 11.83
CA ALA A 46 -13.94 -0.83 12.56
C ALA A 46 -14.25 -0.80 14.06
N PRO A 47 -13.27 -1.17 14.91
CA PRO A 47 -13.33 -0.85 16.34
C PRO A 47 -13.71 0.62 16.52
N SER A 48 -14.59 0.91 17.49
CA SER A 48 -14.97 2.29 17.77
C SER A 48 -13.74 3.08 18.20
N CYS A 49 -13.34 4.08 17.41
CA CYS A 49 -12.19 4.93 17.69
C CYS A 49 -12.54 6.11 18.59
N THR A 50 -13.49 5.92 19.51
CA THR A 50 -13.97 6.97 20.42
C THR A 50 -12.86 7.37 21.39
N GLY A 51 -12.39 8.62 21.32
CA GLY A 51 -11.32 9.12 22.19
C GLY A 51 -9.93 8.56 21.87
N VAL A 52 -9.76 7.87 20.74
CA VAL A 52 -8.50 7.23 20.35
C VAL A 52 -8.04 7.81 19.01
N ALA A 53 -6.87 8.47 19.01
CA ALA A 53 -6.25 9.01 17.80
C ALA A 53 -5.39 7.96 17.08
N ASN A 54 -5.03 8.25 15.83
CA ASN A 54 -4.09 7.44 15.05
C ASN A 54 -2.74 7.30 15.75
N GLY A 55 -2.31 6.07 15.98
CA GLY A 55 -1.03 5.74 16.61
C GLY A 55 -0.45 4.42 16.09
N PRO A 56 0.74 4.01 16.56
CA PRO A 56 1.46 2.85 16.01
C PRO A 56 0.68 1.54 16.06
N ASN A 57 -0.08 1.31 17.14
CA ASN A 57 -0.80 0.05 17.39
C ASN A 57 -2.30 0.10 17.01
N ASN A 58 -2.76 1.21 16.45
CA ASN A 58 -4.17 1.48 16.18
C ASN A 58 -4.33 2.38 14.93
N ARG A 59 -3.60 2.05 13.87
CA ARG A 59 -3.62 2.80 12.59
C ARG A 59 -4.97 2.75 11.87
N ASN A 60 -5.87 1.85 12.29
CA ASN A 60 -7.26 1.80 11.86
C ASN A 60 -8.09 2.99 12.39
N CYS A 61 -7.62 3.69 13.43
CA CYS A 61 -8.26 4.89 13.96
C CYS A 61 -7.65 6.14 13.34
N TRP A 62 -8.48 7.09 12.89
CA TRP A 62 -8.02 8.40 12.45
C TRP A 62 -8.33 9.47 13.50
N THR A 63 -9.61 9.78 13.66
CA THR A 63 -10.16 10.70 14.66
C THR A 63 -11.48 10.13 15.21
N SER A 64 -12.07 10.78 16.21
CA SER A 64 -13.36 10.34 16.74
C SER A 64 -14.43 10.34 15.64
N GLY A 65 -15.02 9.17 15.37
CA GLY A 65 -16.02 8.97 14.31
C GLY A 65 -15.44 8.66 12.92
N PHE A 66 -14.12 8.74 12.72
CA PHE A 66 -13.46 8.46 11.46
C PHE A 66 -12.41 7.36 11.60
N THR A 67 -12.58 6.31 10.81
CA THR A 67 -11.78 5.09 10.88
C THR A 67 -11.35 4.65 9.49
N SER A 68 -10.48 3.63 9.43
CA SER A 68 -10.18 2.89 8.20
C SER A 68 -11.41 2.17 7.64
N SER A 69 -12.57 2.25 8.29
CA SER A 69 -13.86 1.74 7.82
C SER A 69 -14.87 2.81 7.36
N THR A 70 -14.56 4.11 7.46
CA THR A 70 -15.48 5.21 7.12
C THR A 70 -15.48 5.55 5.63
N ASP A 71 -16.62 5.40 4.94
CA ASP A 71 -16.74 5.64 3.49
C ASP A 71 -16.30 7.06 3.09
N MET A 72 -15.11 7.16 2.48
CA MET A 72 -14.47 8.43 2.15
C MET A 72 -15.12 9.17 0.98
N TYR A 73 -15.99 8.53 0.20
CA TYR A 73 -16.71 9.19 -0.89
C TYR A 73 -17.92 9.98 -0.40
N THR A 74 -18.47 9.60 0.76
CA THR A 74 -19.68 10.18 1.32
C THR A 74 -19.44 10.92 2.64
N SER A 75 -18.33 10.63 3.33
CA SER A 75 -18.00 11.22 4.63
C SER A 75 -16.50 11.39 4.84
N TRP A 76 -16.09 12.54 5.36
CA TRP A 76 -14.72 12.85 5.74
C TRP A 76 -14.68 13.83 6.92
N PRO A 77 -13.57 13.89 7.68
CA PRO A 77 -13.43 14.86 8.77
C PRO A 77 -13.46 16.29 8.24
N ASN A 78 -14.25 17.17 8.85
CA ASN A 78 -14.12 18.61 8.61
C ASN A 78 -13.09 19.18 9.57
N THR A 79 -11.85 19.39 9.11
CA THR A 79 -10.76 19.89 9.96
C THR A 79 -10.69 21.42 9.98
N GLY A 80 -11.25 22.10 8.99
CA GLY A 80 -11.10 23.55 8.79
C GLY A 80 -9.66 24.02 8.50
N VAL A 81 -8.70 23.09 8.38
CA VAL A 81 -7.29 23.42 8.15
C VAL A 81 -7.03 23.61 6.66
N ILE A 82 -6.43 24.76 6.32
CA ILE A 82 -5.97 25.05 4.97
C ILE A 82 -4.45 24.85 4.90
N ARG A 83 -4.00 24.04 3.94
CA ARG A 83 -2.58 23.83 3.62
C ARG A 83 -2.25 24.52 2.30
N SER A 84 -1.44 25.57 2.36
CA SER A 84 -1.10 26.38 1.20
C SER A 84 0.28 26.03 0.62
N TYR A 85 0.35 25.86 -0.70
CA TYR A 85 1.58 25.54 -1.42
C TYR A 85 1.78 26.46 -2.62
N ASN A 86 3.01 26.94 -2.80
CA ASN A 86 3.41 27.64 -4.02
C ASN A 86 4.30 26.71 -4.86
N LEU A 87 3.78 26.32 -6.01
CA LEU A 87 4.42 25.38 -6.92
C LEU A 87 4.77 26.12 -8.22
N ARG A 88 6.05 26.42 -8.39
CA ARG A 88 6.60 27.08 -9.57
C ARG A 88 7.16 26.06 -10.54
N ILE A 89 6.66 26.10 -11.78
CA ILE A 89 7.17 25.27 -12.86
C ILE A 89 8.38 25.96 -13.49
N GLU A 90 9.52 25.29 -13.49
CA GLU A 90 10.79 25.83 -13.99
C GLU A 90 11.34 24.95 -15.11
N ASN A 91 11.69 25.58 -16.24
CA ASN A 91 12.48 24.95 -17.29
C ASN A 91 13.96 25.15 -16.95
N THR A 92 14.65 24.06 -16.65
CA THR A 92 16.07 24.07 -16.28
C THR A 92 16.80 22.88 -16.88
N THR A 93 18.09 22.78 -16.59
CA THR A 93 18.88 21.61 -16.91
C THR A 93 19.13 20.77 -15.67
N CYS A 94 19.05 19.44 -15.78
CA CYS A 94 19.31 18.54 -14.67
C CYS A 94 20.05 17.27 -15.10
N ASN A 95 20.74 16.64 -14.14
CA ASN A 95 21.51 15.40 -14.33
C ASN A 95 21.42 14.52 -13.07
N PRO A 96 20.23 14.01 -12.70
CA PRO A 96 20.03 13.30 -11.44
C PRO A 96 20.72 11.93 -11.41
N ASP A 97 21.00 11.33 -12.57
CA ASP A 97 21.64 10.02 -12.73
C ASP A 97 23.13 10.10 -13.10
N GLY A 98 23.66 11.31 -13.30
CA GLY A 98 25.05 11.53 -13.71
C GLY A 98 25.34 11.24 -15.19
N ALA A 99 24.37 10.78 -15.98
CA ALA A 99 24.56 10.33 -17.37
C ALA A 99 24.56 11.47 -18.41
N GLY A 100 24.51 12.73 -17.95
CA GLY A 100 24.61 13.91 -18.80
C GLY A 100 23.44 14.86 -18.59
N THR A 101 23.72 16.13 -18.82
CA THR A 101 22.76 17.21 -18.63
C THR A 101 21.65 17.14 -19.69
N ARG A 102 20.40 17.14 -19.24
CA ARG A 102 19.21 17.21 -20.09
C ARG A 102 18.27 18.32 -19.64
N VAL A 103 17.39 18.75 -20.53
CA VAL A 103 16.31 19.68 -20.19
C VAL A 103 15.31 18.98 -19.27
N CYS A 104 14.93 19.67 -18.20
CA CYS A 104 14.05 19.17 -17.15
C CYS A 104 13.01 20.24 -16.78
N MET A 105 11.78 19.81 -16.60
CA MET A 105 10.72 20.62 -16.02
C MET A 105 10.59 20.28 -14.54
N LEU A 106 11.01 21.19 -13.67
CA LEU A 106 11.07 20.96 -12.22
C LEU A 106 10.06 21.83 -11.48
N ILE A 107 9.57 21.34 -10.34
CA ILE A 107 8.75 22.13 -9.42
C ILE A 107 9.65 22.70 -8.33
N ASN A 108 9.70 24.02 -8.22
CA ASN A 108 10.58 24.77 -7.31
C ASN A 108 12.06 24.36 -7.47
N GLY A 109 12.50 24.15 -8.71
CA GLY A 109 13.91 23.95 -9.07
C GLY A 109 14.52 22.62 -8.59
N ARG A 110 13.72 21.65 -8.15
CA ARG A 110 14.22 20.37 -7.63
C ARG A 110 13.46 19.15 -8.12
N THR A 111 14.15 18.01 -8.07
CA THR A 111 13.57 16.67 -8.26
C THR A 111 13.99 15.78 -7.08
N PRO A 112 13.06 15.13 -6.36
CA PRO A 112 11.60 15.31 -6.45
C PRO A 112 11.17 16.73 -6.03
N GLY A 113 10.02 17.18 -6.53
CA GLY A 113 9.40 18.44 -6.12
C GLY A 113 9.03 18.47 -4.63
N PRO A 114 8.57 19.61 -4.09
CA PRO A 114 8.10 19.69 -2.71
C PRO A 114 6.99 18.70 -2.39
N THR A 115 7.15 17.98 -1.27
CA THR A 115 6.11 17.09 -0.75
C THR A 115 4.94 17.91 -0.23
N ILE A 116 3.75 17.59 -0.74
CA ILE A 116 2.49 18.12 -0.22
C ILE A 116 2.04 17.20 0.91
N VAL A 117 1.95 17.72 2.13
CA VAL A 117 1.52 16.98 3.32
C VAL A 117 0.24 17.61 3.88
N ALA A 118 -0.80 16.81 3.99
CA ALA A 118 -2.09 17.24 4.51
C ALA A 118 -2.75 16.07 5.24
N ASN A 119 -3.60 16.38 6.22
CA ASN A 119 -4.44 15.37 6.85
C ASN A 119 -5.65 15.09 5.97
N TRP A 120 -6.23 13.90 6.12
CA TRP A 120 -7.53 13.61 5.54
C TRP A 120 -8.57 14.57 6.13
N GLY A 121 -9.20 15.35 5.24
CA GLY A 121 -10.16 16.40 5.60
C GLY A 121 -9.64 17.84 5.46
N ASP A 122 -8.32 18.03 5.31
CA ASP A 122 -7.73 19.35 5.08
C ASP A 122 -8.04 19.87 3.66
N THR A 123 -8.15 21.19 3.53
CA THR A 123 -8.25 21.85 2.22
C THR A 123 -6.85 22.23 1.74
N ILE A 124 -6.50 21.84 0.52
CA ILE A 124 -5.23 22.21 -0.10
C ILE A 124 -5.48 23.37 -1.06
N VAL A 125 -4.75 24.46 -0.86
CA VAL A 125 -4.75 25.61 -1.77
C VAL A 125 -3.38 25.70 -2.41
N SER A 126 -3.31 25.55 -3.74
CA SER A 126 -2.05 25.64 -4.47
C SER A 126 -2.09 26.74 -5.51
N TRP A 127 -1.04 27.56 -5.53
CA TRP A 127 -0.79 28.50 -6.62
C TRP A 127 0.21 27.86 -7.58
N LEU A 128 -0.19 27.73 -8.84
CA LEU A 128 0.69 27.31 -9.92
C LEU A 128 1.24 28.55 -10.61
N VAL A 129 2.55 28.73 -10.54
CA VAL A 129 3.23 29.82 -11.23
C VAL A 129 4.04 29.23 -12.38
N GLY A 130 3.66 29.55 -13.61
CA GLY A 130 4.39 29.24 -14.83
C GLY A 130 4.71 30.51 -15.61
N TRP A 131 5.65 30.42 -16.55
CA TRP A 131 6.02 31.53 -17.44
C TRP A 131 4.91 31.94 -18.42
N TYR A 132 3.86 31.12 -18.55
CA TYR A 132 2.63 31.48 -19.23
C TYR A 132 1.52 31.63 -18.19
N SER A 133 1.06 32.87 -18.02
CA SER A 133 -0.06 33.23 -17.17
C SER A 133 -1.35 32.62 -17.75
N PHE A 134 -1.72 31.43 -17.31
CA PHE A 134 -3.09 30.95 -17.49
C PHE A 134 -3.91 31.43 -16.29
N TYR A 135 -4.67 32.50 -16.50
CA TYR A 135 -5.83 32.78 -15.67
C TYR A 135 -6.84 31.67 -15.96
N VAL A 136 -7.19 30.87 -14.95
CA VAL A 136 -8.42 30.07 -14.95
C VAL A 136 -9.48 30.87 -14.22
#